data_AF-A0A2T5TZB2-F1
#
_entry.id   AF-A0A2T5TZB2-F1
#
_cell.length_a   1.000
_cell.length_b   1.000
_cell.length_c   1.000
_cell.angle_alpha   90.00
_cell.angle_beta   90.00
_cell.angle_gamma   90.00
#
_symmetry.space_group_name_H-M   'P 1'
#
loop_
_entity.id
_entity.type
_entity.pdbx_description
1 polymer ?
#
loop_
_entity_poly.entity_id
_entity_poly.type
_entity_poly.pdbx_seq_one_letter_code
_entity_poly.pdbx_strand_id
1 'polypeptide(L)'
;MVTRSSSQTQFIAEYRFKFPRPWNRVITTVAAEPVALDVRVGRGIFDAEYVGAFDGEELVAVMNTWGPEEPLLYRHIGKTIVDPAYQGHRITRQIIEWWVTSRNECLASDENQTHDGARVWESMIIRDPLLRFFLWHPDGTEIELSVEAGRIVPDPWSDQHTRLLARPR
;
A
#
# COMPACT_ATOMS: atom_id res chain seq x y z
N MET A 1 9.67 33.89 -0.03
CA MET A 1 9.27 32.74 0.81
C MET A 1 9.41 31.50 -0.05
N VAL A 2 10.53 30.79 0.03
CA VAL A 2 10.79 29.61 -0.81
C VAL A 2 10.14 28.42 -0.10
N THR A 3 9.02 27.95 -0.61
CA THR A 3 8.44 26.66 -0.21
C THR A 3 9.46 25.59 -0.51
N ARG A 4 10.18 25.12 0.51
CA ARG A 4 11.05 23.94 0.40
C ARG A 4 10.13 22.75 0.08
N SER A 5 9.99 22.39 -1.19
CA SER A 5 9.37 21.12 -1.53
C SER A 5 10.23 20.04 -0.89
N SER A 6 9.64 19.20 -0.06
CA SER A 6 10.34 18.07 0.50
C SER A 6 10.87 17.17 -0.63
N SER A 7 11.96 16.43 -0.40
CA SER A 7 12.45 15.45 -1.37
C SER A 7 11.36 14.43 -1.74
N GLN A 8 10.45 14.11 -0.81
CA GLN A 8 9.30 13.24 -1.05
C GLN A 8 8.28 13.86 -2.02
N THR A 9 7.95 15.15 -1.89
CA THR A 9 7.05 15.85 -2.80
C THR A 9 7.60 15.86 -4.24
N GLN A 10 8.91 16.14 -4.38
CA GLN A 10 9.57 16.07 -5.70
C GLN A 10 9.53 14.65 -6.27
N PHE A 11 9.80 13.65 -5.43
CA PHE A 11 9.78 12.26 -5.84
C PHE A 11 8.38 11.76 -6.22
N ILE A 12 7.32 12.22 -5.56
CA ILE A 12 5.93 11.91 -5.95
C ILE A 12 5.62 12.53 -7.32
N ALA A 13 6.09 13.75 -7.59
CA ALA A 13 5.89 14.39 -8.88
C ALA A 13 6.49 13.58 -10.04
N GLU A 14 7.59 12.87 -9.81
CA GLU A 14 8.18 11.93 -10.79
C GLU A 14 7.24 10.78 -11.15
N TYR A 15 6.21 10.46 -10.37
CA TYR A 15 5.25 9.40 -10.69
C TYR A 15 4.05 9.88 -11.51
N ARG A 16 3.87 11.20 -11.71
CA ARG A 16 2.72 11.73 -12.45
C ARG A 16 2.61 11.20 -13.87
N PHE A 17 3.74 10.91 -14.54
CA PHE A 17 3.72 10.36 -15.90
C PHE A 17 3.08 8.96 -15.99
N LYS A 18 2.94 8.25 -14.86
CA LYS A 18 2.21 6.97 -14.79
C LYS A 18 0.70 7.12 -14.94
N PHE A 19 0.18 8.34 -14.86
CA PHE A 19 -1.26 8.64 -14.90
C PHE A 19 -1.63 9.59 -16.05
N PRO A 20 -1.40 9.19 -17.33
CA PRO A 20 -1.62 10.08 -18.47
C PRO A 20 -3.12 10.35 -18.71
N ARG A 21 -3.47 11.61 -18.97
CA ARG A 21 -4.81 12.00 -19.45
C ARG A 21 -4.99 11.73 -20.94
N PRO A 22 -6.23 11.48 -21.43
CA PRO A 22 -7.49 11.45 -20.68
C PRO A 22 -7.85 10.09 -20.06
N TRP A 23 -6.95 9.11 -20.10
CA TRP A 23 -7.21 7.74 -19.65
C TRP A 23 -7.16 7.59 -18.12
N ASN A 24 -6.57 8.56 -17.43
CA ASN A 24 -6.58 8.69 -15.97
C ASN A 24 -7.98 9.08 -15.45
N ARG A 25 -8.75 8.11 -14.95
CA ARG A 25 -10.09 8.31 -14.38
C ARG A 25 -10.12 7.95 -12.91
N VAL A 26 -10.98 8.65 -12.17
CA VAL A 26 -11.29 8.35 -10.76
C VAL A 26 -11.98 6.99 -10.69
N ILE A 27 -11.51 6.13 -9.79
CA ILE A 27 -12.07 4.77 -9.57
C ILE A 27 -12.68 4.61 -8.18
N THR A 28 -12.20 5.38 -7.20
CA THR A 28 -12.74 5.48 -5.84
C THR A 28 -12.21 6.76 -5.19
N THR A 29 -12.55 7.00 -3.93
CA THR A 29 -11.98 8.06 -3.10
C THR A 29 -11.43 7.51 -1.79
N VAL A 30 -10.47 8.23 -1.20
CA VAL A 30 -9.98 7.98 0.16
C VAL A 30 -10.07 9.25 0.98
N ALA A 31 -10.30 9.11 2.29
CA ALA A 31 -10.44 10.23 3.20
C ALA A 31 -9.07 10.69 3.71
N ALA A 32 -8.79 11.99 3.58
CA ALA A 32 -7.69 12.67 4.25
C ALA A 32 -8.20 13.95 4.92
N GLU A 33 -8.84 13.81 6.07
CA GLU A 33 -9.62 14.88 6.72
C GLU A 33 -8.88 16.24 6.74
N PRO A 34 -9.52 17.34 6.29
CA PRO A 34 -10.93 17.45 5.89
C PRO A 34 -11.21 17.14 4.40
N VAL A 35 -10.22 16.71 3.62
CA VAL A 35 -10.36 16.53 2.17
C VAL A 35 -10.62 15.08 1.78
N ALA A 36 -11.29 14.89 0.65
CA ALA A 36 -11.42 13.59 -0.02
C ALA A 36 -10.49 13.58 -1.23
N LEU A 37 -9.70 12.52 -1.36
CA LEU A 37 -8.73 12.38 -2.44
C LEU A 37 -9.27 11.39 -3.49
N ASP A 38 -9.15 11.75 -4.75
CA ASP A 38 -9.47 10.86 -5.87
C ASP A 38 -8.41 9.77 -5.97
N VAL A 39 -8.82 8.52 -5.95
CA VAL A 39 -7.92 7.41 -6.29
C VAL A 39 -8.01 7.14 -7.78
N ARG A 40 -6.85 6.97 -8.40
CA ARG A 40 -6.72 6.65 -9.81
C ARG A 40 -5.69 5.56 -10.01
N VAL A 41 -5.80 4.83 -11.12
CA VAL A 41 -4.88 3.74 -11.48
C VAL A 41 -4.16 4.05 -12.79
N GLY A 42 -2.85 3.90 -12.73
CA GLY A 42 -1.93 3.94 -13.86
C GLY A 42 -1.32 2.57 -14.14
N ARG A 43 -0.91 2.34 -15.38
CA ARG A 43 -0.19 1.12 -15.76
C ARG A 43 1.32 1.34 -15.74
N GLY A 44 2.04 0.36 -15.23
CA GLY A 44 3.49 0.28 -15.22
C GLY A 44 4.07 -0.44 -16.44
N ILE A 45 5.36 -0.76 -16.34
CA ILE A 45 6.02 -1.68 -17.28
C ILE A 45 5.67 -3.11 -16.81
N PHE A 46 5.47 -4.03 -17.75
CA PHE A 46 4.98 -5.40 -17.48
C PHE A 46 3.66 -5.36 -16.70
N ASP A 47 3.49 -6.25 -15.71
CA ASP A 47 2.28 -6.36 -14.91
C ASP A 47 2.21 -5.36 -13.76
N ALA A 48 3.07 -4.33 -13.70
CA ALA A 48 3.04 -3.36 -12.61
C ALA A 48 1.80 -2.46 -12.68
N GLU A 49 1.16 -2.22 -11.53
CA GLU A 49 0.05 -1.27 -11.36
C GLU A 49 0.51 -0.13 -10.45
N TYR A 50 0.15 1.09 -10.78
CA TYR A 50 0.36 2.27 -9.94
C TYR A 50 -1.00 2.77 -9.46
N VAL A 51 -1.12 2.97 -8.15
CA VAL A 51 -2.32 3.53 -7.51
C VAL A 51 -1.94 4.88 -6.94
N GLY A 52 -2.61 5.93 -7.38
CA GLY A 52 -2.33 7.30 -6.96
C GLY A 52 -3.54 7.92 -6.27
N ALA A 53 -3.31 8.67 -5.19
CA ALA A 53 -4.33 9.54 -4.60
C ALA A 53 -4.07 10.99 -5.01
N PHE A 54 -5.11 11.70 -5.41
CA PHE A 54 -5.05 13.04 -5.98
C PHE A 54 -5.90 14.03 -5.19
N ASP A 55 -5.32 15.19 -4.88
CA ASP A 55 -6.06 16.38 -4.46
C ASP A 55 -6.30 17.26 -5.70
N GLY A 56 -7.50 17.18 -6.28
CA GLY A 56 -7.81 17.75 -7.58
C GLY A 56 -6.93 17.16 -8.68
N GLU A 57 -5.87 17.85 -9.08
CA GLU A 57 -4.93 17.40 -10.12
C GLU A 57 -3.53 17.08 -9.58
N GLU A 58 -3.32 17.34 -8.29
CA GLU A 58 -2.05 17.12 -7.63
C GLU A 58 -1.97 15.67 -7.14
N LEU A 59 -0.96 14.92 -7.56
CA LEU A 59 -0.67 13.59 -7.03
C LEU A 59 -0.03 13.75 -5.65
N VAL A 60 -0.69 13.27 -4.60
CA VAL A 60 -0.26 13.45 -3.20
C VAL A 60 0.17 12.15 -2.52
N ALA A 61 -0.22 11.00 -3.08
CA ALA A 61 0.30 9.72 -2.65
C ALA A 61 0.37 8.75 -3.82
N VAL A 62 1.34 7.83 -3.78
CA VAL A 62 1.49 6.76 -4.77
C VAL A 62 1.87 5.46 -4.09
N MET A 63 1.25 4.38 -4.53
CA MET A 63 1.62 3.00 -4.26
C MET A 63 1.84 2.30 -5.59
N ASN A 64 2.82 1.40 -5.69
CA ASN A 64 2.90 0.50 -6.84
C ASN A 64 2.82 -0.96 -6.39
N THR A 65 2.24 -1.78 -7.26
CA THR A 65 2.29 -3.23 -7.16
C THR A 65 2.94 -3.82 -8.40
N TRP A 66 3.57 -4.99 -8.30
CA TRP A 66 4.02 -5.76 -9.47
C TRP A 66 3.61 -7.21 -9.35
N GLY A 67 3.73 -7.88 -10.50
CA GLY A 67 3.14 -9.18 -10.78
C GLY A 67 3.48 -10.26 -9.75
N PRO A 68 2.77 -11.39 -9.86
CA PRO A 68 3.07 -12.53 -9.03
C PRO A 68 4.46 -13.11 -9.31
N GLU A 69 5.18 -13.41 -8.24
CA GLU A 69 6.42 -14.18 -8.29
C GLU A 69 6.04 -15.66 -8.31
N GLU A 70 5.96 -16.28 -9.50
CA GLU A 70 5.75 -17.73 -9.60
C GLU A 70 6.77 -18.48 -8.71
N PRO A 71 6.34 -19.49 -7.93
CA PRO A 71 5.03 -20.17 -7.97
C PRO A 71 3.92 -19.51 -7.13
N LEU A 72 4.19 -18.39 -6.46
CA LEU A 72 3.29 -17.77 -5.49
C LEU A 72 2.42 -16.71 -6.17
N LEU A 73 1.10 -16.93 -6.12
CA LEU A 73 0.10 -16.05 -6.73
C LEU A 73 -0.24 -14.84 -5.82
N TYR A 74 0.78 -14.18 -5.26
CA TYR A 74 0.61 -12.89 -4.58
C TYR A 74 1.24 -11.78 -5.39
N ARG A 75 0.73 -10.56 -5.31
CA ARG A 75 1.40 -9.38 -5.87
C ARG A 75 2.20 -8.69 -4.80
N HIS A 76 3.32 -8.07 -5.17
CA HIS A 76 4.12 -7.31 -4.22
C HIS A 76 3.66 -5.88 -4.16
N ILE A 77 3.63 -5.31 -2.96
CA ILE A 77 3.72 -3.86 -2.79
C ILE A 77 5.19 -3.45 -2.87
N GLY A 78 5.47 -2.27 -3.37
CA GLY A 78 6.78 -1.65 -3.14
C GLY A 78 6.66 -0.20 -2.77
N LYS A 79 7.02 0.68 -3.69
CA LYS A 79 7.12 2.11 -3.41
C LYS A 79 5.77 2.64 -2.99
N THR A 80 5.73 3.06 -1.74
CA THR A 80 4.58 3.65 -1.09
C THR A 80 5.01 4.97 -0.50
N ILE A 81 4.48 6.06 -1.02
CA ILE A 81 4.93 7.41 -0.69
C ILE A 81 3.71 8.30 -0.53
N VAL A 82 3.69 9.07 0.54
CA VAL A 82 2.63 10.03 0.85
C VAL A 82 3.32 11.37 1.11
N ASP A 83 2.81 12.42 0.46
CA ASP A 83 3.31 13.78 0.65
C ASP A 83 3.21 14.14 2.14
N PRO A 84 4.25 14.78 2.74
CA PRO A 84 4.26 15.12 4.16
C PRO A 84 3.00 15.84 4.67
N ALA A 85 2.36 16.68 3.85
CA ALA A 85 1.15 17.39 4.24
C ALA A 85 -0.07 16.45 4.44
N TYR A 86 0.01 15.23 3.90
CA TYR A 86 -1.04 14.22 3.89
C TYR A 86 -0.71 12.99 4.76
N GLN A 87 0.44 12.99 5.43
CA GLN A 87 0.81 11.92 6.36
C GLN A 87 -0.09 11.93 7.61
N GLY A 88 -0.27 10.76 8.24
CA GLY A 88 -1.16 10.62 9.40
C GLY A 88 -2.65 10.41 9.05
N HIS A 89 -3.04 10.65 7.81
CA HIS A 89 -4.42 10.48 7.33
C HIS A 89 -4.76 9.05 6.84
N ARG A 90 -3.90 8.07 7.14
CA ARG A 90 -4.12 6.64 6.82
C ARG A 90 -4.37 6.35 5.33
N ILE A 91 -3.89 7.20 4.42
CA ILE A 91 -4.09 7.07 2.97
C ILE A 91 -3.58 5.73 2.47
N THR A 92 -2.35 5.34 2.84
CA THR A 92 -1.77 4.04 2.45
C THR A 92 -2.65 2.86 2.83
N ARG A 93 -3.15 2.84 4.07
CA ARG A 93 -4.05 1.79 4.55
C ARG A 93 -5.29 1.68 3.67
N GLN A 94 -5.96 2.80 3.41
CA GLN A 94 -7.18 2.83 2.60
C GLN A 94 -6.92 2.37 1.16
N ILE A 95 -5.77 2.75 0.58
CA ILE A 95 -5.34 2.30 -0.75
C ILE A 95 -5.09 0.79 -0.78
N ILE A 96 -4.41 0.22 0.22
CA ILE A 96 -4.17 -1.23 0.32
C ILE A 96 -5.49 -1.99 0.45
N GLU A 97 -6.37 -1.55 1.36
CA GLU A 97 -7.69 -2.16 1.58
C GLU A 97 -8.53 -2.15 0.30
N TRP A 98 -8.60 -1.01 -0.38
CA TRP A 98 -9.27 -0.91 -1.68
C TRP A 98 -8.62 -1.81 -2.74
N TRP A 99 -7.29 -1.84 -2.83
CA TRP A 99 -6.61 -2.61 -3.87
C TRP A 99 -6.89 -4.12 -3.68
N VAL A 100 -6.67 -4.64 -2.47
CA VAL A 100 -6.89 -6.06 -2.13
C VAL A 100 -8.34 -6.47 -2.38
N THR A 101 -9.30 -5.67 -1.89
CA THR A 101 -10.73 -6.00 -2.04
C THR A 101 -11.23 -5.88 -3.47
N SER A 102 -10.83 -4.83 -4.20
CA SER A 102 -11.32 -4.60 -5.57
C SER A 102 -10.71 -5.55 -6.60
N ARG A 103 -9.50 -6.08 -6.33
CA ARG A 103 -8.84 -7.04 -7.23
C ARG A 103 -9.17 -8.47 -6.83
N ASN A 104 -9.58 -8.69 -5.59
CA ASN A 104 -9.78 -10.02 -5.02
C ASN A 104 -8.49 -10.86 -5.10
N GLU A 105 -7.35 -10.22 -4.83
CA GLU A 105 -6.00 -10.79 -4.98
C GLU A 105 -5.21 -10.66 -3.68
N CYS A 106 -4.20 -11.51 -3.51
CA CYS A 106 -3.28 -11.45 -2.36
C CYS A 106 -2.21 -10.38 -2.59
N LEU A 107 -2.00 -9.49 -1.61
CA LEU A 107 -0.92 -8.50 -1.62
C LEU A 107 0.11 -8.85 -0.55
N ALA A 108 1.36 -9.05 -0.96
CA ALA A 108 2.51 -9.28 -0.10
C ALA A 108 3.24 -7.97 0.19
N SER A 109 3.72 -7.81 1.43
CA SER A 109 4.68 -6.78 1.79
C SER A 109 5.99 -6.94 1.00
N ASP A 110 6.80 -5.87 0.99
CA ASP A 110 8.18 -5.95 0.52
C ASP A 110 9.04 -6.78 1.48
N GLU A 111 10.16 -7.32 0.98
CA GLU A 111 11.08 -8.18 1.76
C GLU A 111 11.77 -7.45 2.92
N ASN A 112 11.81 -6.12 2.90
CA ASN A 112 12.56 -5.34 3.88
C ASN A 112 11.68 -4.58 4.88
N GLN A 113 10.34 -4.74 4.83
CA GLN A 113 9.33 -4.11 5.69
C GLN A 113 9.88 -2.90 6.46
N THR A 114 10.13 -1.79 5.76
CA THR A 114 10.72 -0.59 6.41
C THR A 114 9.89 -0.21 7.64
N HIS A 115 10.49 0.40 8.67
CA HIS A 115 9.77 0.74 9.92
C HIS A 115 8.46 1.51 9.68
N ASP A 116 8.43 2.40 8.68
CA ASP A 116 7.21 3.12 8.31
C ASP A 116 6.18 2.21 7.64
N GLY A 117 6.62 1.27 6.80
CA GLY A 117 5.77 0.22 6.24
C GLY A 117 5.21 -0.71 7.32
N ALA A 118 6.06 -1.16 8.26
CA ALA A 118 5.67 -2.01 9.38
C ALA A 118 4.54 -1.40 10.22
N ARG A 119 4.60 -0.08 10.50
CA ARG A 119 3.53 0.63 11.22
C ARG A 119 2.20 0.66 10.48
N VAL A 120 2.21 0.74 9.15
CA VAL A 120 0.98 0.67 8.35
C VAL A 120 0.35 -0.71 8.52
N TRP A 121 1.12 -1.78 8.32
CA TRP A 121 0.64 -3.14 8.47
C TRP A 121 0.16 -3.44 9.89
N GLU A 122 0.93 -3.05 10.91
CA GLU A 122 0.55 -3.18 12.32
C GLU A 122 -0.81 -2.52 12.58
N SER A 123 -0.98 -1.28 12.12
CA SER A 123 -2.23 -0.55 12.29
C SER A 123 -3.40 -1.20 11.55
N MET A 124 -3.17 -1.87 10.43
CA MET A 124 -4.21 -2.58 9.68
C MET A 124 -4.64 -3.87 10.39
N ILE A 125 -3.70 -4.59 10.98
CA ILE A 125 -3.95 -5.85 11.68
C ILE A 125 -4.64 -5.62 13.03
N ILE A 126 -4.17 -4.65 13.83
CA ILE A 126 -4.62 -4.47 15.22
C ILE A 126 -5.97 -3.74 15.33
N ARG A 127 -6.21 -2.69 14.52
CA ARG A 127 -7.25 -1.70 14.86
C ARG A 127 -8.64 -2.01 14.32
N ASP A 128 -8.72 -2.46 13.07
CA ASP A 128 -9.99 -2.73 12.38
C ASP A 128 -9.72 -3.52 11.09
N PRO A 129 -9.45 -4.83 11.19
CA PRO A 129 -8.96 -5.61 10.06
C PRO A 129 -10.10 -5.89 9.07
N LEU A 130 -10.13 -5.14 7.97
CA LEU A 130 -11.00 -5.41 6.81
C LEU A 130 -10.52 -6.58 5.95
N LEU A 131 -9.27 -7.00 6.16
CA LEU A 131 -8.59 -8.06 5.42
C LEU A 131 -8.22 -9.23 6.35
N ARG A 132 -7.89 -10.38 5.76
CA ARG A 132 -7.21 -11.48 6.45
C ARG A 132 -5.71 -11.32 6.26
N PHE A 133 -4.94 -11.55 7.32
CA PHE A 133 -3.49 -11.39 7.29
C PHE A 133 -2.80 -12.71 7.58
N PHE A 134 -1.73 -12.99 6.84
CA PHE A 134 -0.93 -14.20 7.00
C PHE A 134 0.54 -13.83 7.04
N LEU A 135 1.33 -14.60 7.78
CA LEU A 135 2.77 -14.60 7.71
C LEU A 135 3.21 -15.73 6.78
N TRP A 136 3.85 -15.37 5.68
CA TRP A 136 4.47 -16.32 4.76
C TRP A 136 5.95 -16.51 5.11
N HIS A 137 6.40 -17.76 5.07
CA HIS A 137 7.78 -18.17 5.31
C HIS A 137 8.44 -18.66 4.00
N PRO A 138 9.77 -18.51 3.86
CA PRO A 138 10.52 -18.98 2.69
C PRO A 138 10.38 -20.46 2.36
N ASP A 139 10.02 -21.28 3.34
CA ASP A 139 9.75 -22.71 3.15
C ASP A 139 8.36 -23.01 2.55
N GLY A 140 7.58 -21.96 2.25
CA GLY A 140 6.22 -22.04 1.70
C GLY A 140 5.12 -22.10 2.75
N THR A 141 5.46 -22.11 4.05
CA THR A 141 4.47 -22.13 5.13
C THR A 141 3.75 -20.79 5.22
N GLU A 142 2.44 -20.85 5.47
CA GLU A 142 1.62 -19.68 5.78
C GLU A 142 0.88 -19.87 7.10
N ILE A 143 0.97 -18.86 7.96
CA ILE A 143 0.31 -18.85 9.26
C ILE A 143 -0.63 -17.65 9.31
N GLU A 144 -1.92 -17.89 9.54
CA GLU A 144 -2.86 -16.79 9.73
C GLU A 144 -2.51 -16.03 11.00
N LEU A 145 -2.44 -14.70 10.88
CA LEU A 145 -2.14 -13.82 12.00
C LEU A 145 -3.38 -13.59 12.84
N SER A 146 -3.17 -13.54 14.15
CA SER A 146 -4.20 -13.20 15.13
C SER A 146 -3.74 -12.03 16.01
N VAL A 147 -4.67 -11.41 16.73
CA VAL A 147 -4.37 -10.37 17.71
C VAL A 147 -4.71 -10.89 19.10
N GLU A 148 -3.68 -11.11 19.91
CA GLU A 148 -3.79 -11.60 21.28
C GLU A 148 -3.24 -10.55 22.25
N ALA A 149 -4.05 -10.12 23.23
CA ALA A 149 -3.67 -9.09 24.21
C ALA A 149 -3.06 -7.81 23.58
N GLY A 150 -3.56 -7.42 22.40
CA GLY A 150 -3.09 -6.24 21.66
C GLY A 150 -1.77 -6.43 20.89
N ARG A 151 -1.29 -7.67 20.75
CA ARG A 151 -0.09 -8.02 19.99
C ARG A 151 -0.44 -8.93 18.83
N ILE A 152 0.31 -8.81 17.74
CA ILE A 152 0.16 -9.68 16.58
C ILE A 152 0.91 -10.99 16.85
N VAL A 153 0.24 -12.12 16.62
CA VAL A 153 0.79 -13.46 16.85
C VAL A 153 0.59 -14.33 15.60
N PRO A 154 1.66 -14.95 15.07
CA PRO A 154 3.08 -14.74 15.40
C PRO A 154 3.59 -13.33 15.10
N ASP A 155 4.74 -12.95 15.68
CA ASP A 155 5.39 -11.66 15.41
C ASP A 155 5.94 -11.64 13.96
N PRO A 156 5.34 -10.85 13.05
CA PRO A 156 5.72 -10.83 11.64
C PRO A 156 7.04 -10.11 11.37
N TRP A 157 7.64 -9.48 12.38
CA TRP A 157 8.91 -8.74 12.28
C TRP A 157 10.09 -9.51 12.88
N SER A 158 9.84 -10.71 13.41
CA SER A 158 10.85 -11.54 14.05
C SER A 158 11.88 -12.14 13.07
N ASP A 159 11.54 -12.25 11.78
CA ASP A 159 12.39 -12.79 10.73
C ASP A 159 12.28 -11.94 9.45
N GLN A 160 13.43 -11.43 8.99
CA GLN A 160 13.55 -10.57 7.80
C GLN A 160 13.19 -11.27 6.48
N HIS A 161 13.13 -12.60 6.44
CA HIS A 161 12.76 -13.35 5.24
C HIS A 161 11.28 -13.69 5.16
N THR A 162 10.50 -13.31 6.18
CA THR A 162 9.05 -13.49 6.16
C THR A 162 8.35 -12.34 5.47
N ARG A 163 7.16 -12.61 4.94
CA ARG A 163 6.33 -11.60 4.26
C ARG A 163 4.95 -11.55 4.87
N LEU A 164 4.44 -10.35 5.06
CA LEU A 164 3.04 -10.13 5.41
C LEU A 164 2.19 -10.26 4.15
N LEU A 165 1.22 -11.16 4.19
CA LEU A 165 0.22 -11.31 3.14
C LEU A 165 -1.10 -10.72 3.62
N ALA A 166 -1.72 -9.89 2.80
CA ALA A 166 -3.09 -9.43 2.98
C ALA A 166 -4.00 -10.02 1.90
N ARG A 167 -5.13 -10.55 2.34
CA ARG A 167 -6.12 -11.21 1.49
C ARG A 167 -7.53 -10.66 1.76
N PRO A 168 -8.43 -10.74 0.77
CA PRO A 168 -9.86 -10.52 0.99
C PRO A 168 -10.37 -11.41 2.12
N ARG A 169 -11.37 -10.91 2.87
CA ARG A 169 -12.11 -11.70 3.85
C ARG A 169 -13.07 -12.67 3.18
#